data_AF-A0A935WKW6-F1
#
_entry.id   AF-A0A935WKW6-F1
#
_cell.length_a   1.000
_cell.length_b   1.000
_cell.length_c   1.000
_cell.angle_alpha   90.00
_cell.angle_beta   90.00
_cell.angle_gamma   90.00
#
_symmetry.space_group_name_H-M   'P 1'
#
loop_
_entity.id
_entity.type
_entity.pdbx_description
1 polymer ?
#
loop_
_entity_poly.entity_id
_entity_poly.type
_entity_poly.pdbx_seq_one_letter_code
_entity_poly.pdbx_strand_id
1 'polypeptide(L)' 'MTPPPALAAALADRYVLEKEIGRGGMALVYLATRGSTGEQVALKVLQRRACQDRRRRPLQARDPRR' A
#
# COMPACT_ATOMS: atom_id res chain seq x y z
N MET A 1 15.98 1.27 -3.01
CA MET A 1 15.73 -0.11 -3.49
C MET A 1 14.89 -0.05 -4.75
N THR A 2 15.18 -0.91 -5.72
CA THR A 2 14.41 -1.04 -6.97
C THR A 2 13.11 -1.78 -6.70
N PRO A 3 11.96 -1.36 -7.25
CA PRO A 3 10.69 -2.07 -7.09
C PRO A 3 10.79 -3.51 -7.64
N PRO A 4 10.10 -4.49 -7.02
CA PRO A 4 10.03 -5.85 -7.54
C PRO A 4 9.54 -5.88 -9.00
N PRO A 5 10.17 -6.66 -9.90
CA PRO A 5 9.80 -6.67 -11.32
C PRO A 5 8.32 -7.00 -11.57
N ALA A 6 7.76 -7.93 -10.78
CA ALA A 6 6.34 -8.30 -10.89
C ALA A 6 5.40 -7.15 -10.50
N LEU A 7 5.78 -6.34 -9.51
CA LEU A 7 5.00 -5.17 -9.09
C LEU A 7 5.10 -4.05 -10.13
N ALA A 8 6.30 -3.82 -10.67
CA ALA A 8 6.51 -2.86 -11.74
C ALA A 8 5.70 -3.23 -12.99
N ALA A 9 5.75 -4.50 -13.43
CA ALA A 9 4.98 -4.98 -14.57
C ALA A 9 3.46 -4.85 -14.35
N ALA A 10 2.97 -5.16 -13.15
CA ALA A 10 1.54 -5.06 -12.84
C ALA A 10 1.01 -3.62 -12.84
N LEU A 11 1.88 -2.62 -12.58
CA LEU A 11 1.51 -1.21 -12.52
C LEU A 11 1.95 -0.41 -13.76
N ALA A 12 2.80 -0.97 -14.62
CA ALA A 12 3.40 -0.31 -15.79
C ALA A 12 2.37 0.23 -16.80
N ASP A 13 1.16 -0.32 -16.81
CA ASP A 13 0.04 0.17 -17.64
C ASP A 13 -0.35 1.62 -17.32
N ARG A 14 -0.18 2.05 -16.06
CA ARG A 14 -0.65 3.38 -15.59
C ARG A 14 0.39 4.17 -14.80
N TYR A 15 1.34 3.49 -14.17
CA TYR A 15 2.31 4.08 -13.26
C TYR A 15 3.70 3.52 -13.51
N VAL A 16 4.66 4.42 -13.65
CA VAL A 16 6.08 4.11 -13.72
C VAL A 16 6.66 4.21 -12.31
N LEU A 17 6.97 3.09 -11.68
CA LEU A 17 7.63 3.07 -10.38
C LEU A 17 9.09 3.53 -10.51
N GLU A 18 9.51 4.52 -9.73
CA GLU A 18 10.88 5.05 -9.77
C GLU A 18 11.73 4.49 -8.63
N LYS A 19 11.37 4.81 -7.39
CA LYS A 19 12.14 4.43 -6.20
C LYS A 19 11.28 4.35 -4.95
N GLU A 20 11.71 3.53 -3.99
CA GLU A 20 11.14 3.55 -2.65
C GLU A 20 11.48 4.88 -1.96
N ILE A 21 10.45 5.56 -1.44
CA ILE A 21 10.57 6.82 -0.70
C ILE A 21 10.21 6.68 0.77
N GLY A 22 9.66 5.53 1.18
CA GLY A 22 9.35 5.28 2.58
C GLY A 22 8.99 3.84 2.85
N ARG A 23 9.29 3.40 4.08
CA ARG A 23 8.96 2.05 4.57
C ARG A 23 8.36 2.16 5.96
N GLY A 24 7.16 1.62 6.11
CA GLY A 24 6.51 1.43 7.40
C GLY A 24 6.32 -0.04 7.72
N GLY A 25 5.94 -0.35 8.97
CA GLY A 25 5.75 -1.75 9.41
C GLY A 25 4.70 -2.54 8.62
N MET A 26 3.76 -1.85 7.96
CA MET A 26 2.66 -2.48 7.21
C MET A 26 2.75 -2.29 5.69
N ALA A 27 3.61 -1.39 5.22
CA ALA A 27 3.60 -0.95 3.83
C ALA A 27 4.93 -0.37 3.37
N LEU A 28 5.18 -0.45 2.07
CA LEU A 28 6.23 0.27 1.36
C LEU A 28 5.59 1.42 0.58
N VAL A 29 6.29 2.54 0.44
CA VAL A 29 5.85 3.70 -0.32
C VAL A 29 6.85 3.94 -1.45
N TYR A 30 6.37 3.92 -2.68
CA TYR A 30 7.16 4.19 -3.87
C TYR A 30 6.77 5.53 -4.48
N LEU A 31 7.76 6.28 -4.95
CA LEU A 31 7.54 7.34 -5.91
C LEU A 31 7.24 6.71 -7.26
N ALA A 32 6.17 7.15 -7.89
CA ALA A 32 5.81 6.74 -9.23
C ALA A 32 5.34 7.92 -10.05
N THR A 33 5.52 7.83 -11.36
CA THR A 33 5.00 8.81 -12.30
C THR A 33 3.79 8.22 -13.02
N ARG A 34 2.66 8.94 -13.00
CA ARG A 34 1.43 8.50 -13.67
C ARG A 34 1.54 8.80 -15.16
N GLY A 35 1.54 7.78 -16.01
CA GLY A 35 1.78 7.94 -17.46
C GLY A 35 0.74 8.82 -18.17
N SER A 36 -0.49 8.89 -17.65
CA SER A 36 -1.56 9.68 -18.26
C SER A 36 -1.48 11.19 -18.00
N THR A 37 -0.90 11.61 -16.87
CA THR A 37 -0.85 13.04 -16.46
C THR A 37 0.59 13.55 -16.30
N GLY A 38 1.58 12.67 -16.24
CA GLY A 38 2.98 13.01 -15.96
C GLY A 38 3.22 13.38 -14.49
N GLU A 39 2.24 13.23 -13.61
CA GLU A 39 2.35 13.65 -12.22
C GLU A 39 3.07 12.61 -11.38
N GLN A 40 3.89 13.11 -10.46
CA GLN A 40 4.52 12.32 -9.42
C GLN A 40 3.54 12.01 -8.30
N VAL A 41 3.38 10.72 -8.01
CA VAL A 41 2.47 10.20 -7.01
C VAL A 41 3.19 9.24 -6.07
N ALA A 42 2.71 9.16 -4.82
CA ALA A 42 3.20 8.21 -3.83
C ALA A 42 2.30 6.97 -3.82
N LEU A 43 2.84 5.80 -4.19
CA LEU A 43 2.13 4.52 -4.18
C LEU A 43 2.45 3.73 -2.91
N LYS A 44 1.42 3.53 -2.07
CA LYS A 44 1.52 2.74 -0.83
C LYS A 44 1.14 1.28 -1.09
N VAL A 45 2.14 0.40 -1.04
CA VAL A 45 2.02 -1.04 -1.28
C VAL A 45 1.96 -1.77 0.06
N LEU A 46 0.81 -2.38 0.36
CA LEU A 46 0.61 -3.14 1.59
C LEU A 46 1.31 -4.50 1.49
N GLN A 47 2.12 -4.83 2.49
CA GLN A 47 2.76 -6.15 2.56
C GLN A 47 1.77 -7.17 3.13
N ARG A 48 1.63 -8.34 2.50
CA ARG A 48 0.66 -9.40 2.92
C ARG A 48 0.77 -9.79 4.40
N ARG A 49 1.92 -9.62 5.05
CA ARG A 49 2.08 -9.83 6.50
C ARG A 49 1.14 -8.95 7.34
N ALA A 50 0.77 -7.77 6.85
CA ALA A 50 -0.17 -6.85 7.52
C ALA A 50 -1.64 -7.22 7.29
N CYS A 51 -1.95 -8.12 6.35
CA CYS A 51 -3.30 -8.61 6.06
C CYS A 51 -3.60 -9.94 6.79
N GLN A 52 -3.07 -10.14 7.99
CA GLN A 52 -3.54 -11.20 8.89
C GLN A 52 -4.51 -10.69 9.95
N ASP A 53 -4.68 -9.38 10.11
CA ASP A 53 -5.64 -8.82 11.07
C ASP A 53 -7.00 -8.50 10.44
N ARG A 54 -7.57 -9.51 9.74
CA ARG A 54 -9.01 -9.60 9.51
C ARG A 54 -9.68 -10.36 10.66
N ARG A 55 -9.10 -10.34 11.86
CA ARG A 55 -9.87 -10.64 13.06
C ARG A 55 -10.76 -9.45 13.30
N ARG A 56 -11.97 -9.53 12.72
CA ARG A 56 -13.15 -8.86 13.24
C ARG A 56 -13.14 -9.07 14.76
N ARG A 57 -12.59 -8.15 15.55
CA ARG A 57 -13.06 -8.00 16.92
C ARG A 57 -14.52 -7.60 16.72
N PRO A 58 -15.51 -8.44 17.07
CA PRO A 58 -16.86 -7.91 17.19
C PRO A 58 -16.72 -6.71 18.12
N LEU A 59 -17.25 -5.57 17.69
CA LEU A 59 -17.47 -4.43 18.56
C LEU A 59 -18.17 -5.03 19.78
N GLN A 60 -17.43 -5.22 20.89
CA GLN A 60 -18.06 -5.69 22.12
C GLN A 60 -19.18 -4.69 22.36
N ALA A 61 -20.41 -5.20 22.37
CA ALA A 61 -21.58 -4.46 22.71
C ALA A 61 -21.25 -3.67 23.97
N ARG A 62 -21.29 -2.34 23.88
CA ARG A 62 -21.34 -1.51 25.08
C ARG A 62 -22.61 -1.95 25.80
N ASP A 63 -22.42 -2.68 26.89
CA ASP A 63 -23.50 -3.01 27.82
C ASP A 63 -24.03 -1.69 28.40
N PRO A 64 -25.28 -1.29 28.13
CA PRO A 64 -25.82 -0.04 28.62
C PRO A 64 -26.50 -0.33 29.95
N ARG A 65 -25.73 -0.61 31.01
CA ARG A 65 -26.21 -0.64 32.41
C ARG A 65 -25.05 -0.86 33.39
N ARG A 66 -24.47 0.25 33.86
CA ARG A 66 -24.02 0.34 35.25
C ARG A 66 -24.10 1.78 35.72
#